data_AF-A0A961JUI8-F1
#
_entry.id   AF-A0A961JUI8-F1
#
_cell.length_a   1.000
_cell.length_b   1.000
_cell.length_c   1.000
_cell.angle_alpha   90.00
_cell.angle_beta   90.00
_cell.angle_gamma   90.00
#
_symmetry.space_group_name_H-M   'P 1'
#
loop_
_entity.id
_entity.type
_entity.pdbx_description
1 polymer ?
#
loop_
_entity_poly.entity_id
_entity_poly.type
_entity_poly.pdbx_seq_one_letter_code
_entity_poly.pdbx_strand_id
1 'polypeptide(L)' 'MKDQATNTRTRVLDPNNPHPFSRFVAILGRGKTKQRHLTLDEARDSMAMILRGEAEPEQIGAFLMLLRLKEEAPEEIA' A
#
# COMPACT_ATOMS: atom_id res chain seq x y z
N MET A 1 -6.63 -31.41 7.65
CA MET A 1 -7.87 -30.74 7.21
C MET A 1 -8.46 -29.99 8.38
N LYS A 2 -8.31 -28.66 8.39
CA LYS A 2 -9.12 -27.77 9.23
C LYS A 2 -9.59 -26.65 8.32
N ASP A 3 -10.89 -26.61 8.12
CA ASP A 3 -11.60 -25.79 7.16
C ASP A 3 -11.36 -24.31 7.42
N GLN A 4 -10.70 -23.63 6.48
CA GLN A 4 -10.69 -22.18 6.40
C GLN A 4 -11.83 -21.74 5.49
N ALA A 5 -13.06 -21.90 5.96
CA ALA A 5 -14.20 -21.18 5.44
C ALA A 5 -14.80 -20.39 6.59
N THR A 6 -15.04 -19.10 6.33
CA THR A 6 -15.81 -18.14 7.13
C THR A 6 -15.03 -17.34 8.17
N ASN A 7 -14.49 -16.18 7.76
CA ASN A 7 -14.46 -15.03 8.67
C ASN A 7 -14.72 -13.71 7.93
N THR A 8 -16.01 -13.43 7.75
CA THR A 8 -16.50 -12.06 7.51
C THR A 8 -16.68 -11.40 8.88
N ARG A 9 -15.69 -10.63 9.36
CA ARG A 9 -15.78 -9.71 10.51
C ARG A 9 -14.50 -8.85 10.53
N THR A 10 -14.65 -7.55 10.28
CA THR A 10 -13.66 -6.46 10.43
C THR A 10 -12.19 -6.88 10.22
N ARG A 11 -11.69 -6.74 8.99
CA ARG A 11 -10.29 -7.06 8.62
C ARG A 11 -9.34 -5.99 9.19
N VAL A 12 -9.02 -6.11 10.47
CA VAL A 12 -8.05 -5.25 11.15
C VAL A 12 -6.66 -5.55 10.60
N LEU A 13 -5.93 -4.51 10.18
CA LEU A 13 -4.51 -4.61 9.84
C LEU A 13 -3.74 -5.05 11.10
N ASP A 14 -3.13 -6.23 11.09
CA ASP A 14 -2.31 -6.72 12.22
C ASP A 14 -0.90 -6.11 12.14
N PRO A 15 -0.51 -5.23 13.09
CA PRO A 15 0.82 -4.64 13.09
C PRO A 15 1.93 -5.64 13.43
N ASN A 16 1.62 -6.78 14.06
CA ASN A 16 2.60 -7.81 14.42
C ASN A 16 2.85 -8.82 13.29
N ASN A 17 1.96 -8.86 12.30
CA ASN A 17 2.10 -9.70 11.11
C ASN A 17 1.72 -8.90 9.85
N PRO A 18 2.59 -7.98 9.40
CA PRO A 18 2.28 -7.09 8.31
C PRO A 18 2.08 -7.87 7.01
N HIS A 19 1.01 -7.55 6.30
CA HIS A 19 0.74 -8.12 5.00
C HIS A 19 1.89 -7.82 4.02
N PRO A 20 2.32 -8.75 3.15
CA PRO A 20 3.48 -8.54 2.26
C PRO A 20 3.37 -7.28 1.39
N PHE A 21 2.17 -6.90 0.97
CA PHE A 21 1.91 -5.69 0.18
C PHE A 21 2.22 -4.38 0.93
N SER A 22 2.19 -4.39 2.27
CA SER A 22 2.44 -3.20 3.10
C SER A 22 3.80 -2.54 2.84
N ARG A 23 4.79 -3.29 2.34
CA ARG A 23 6.11 -2.76 1.97
C ARG A 23 6.02 -1.66 0.92
N PHE A 24 5.10 -1.76 -0.04
CA PHE A 24 4.96 -0.76 -1.11
C PHE A 24 4.36 0.54 -0.57
N VAL A 25 3.34 0.42 0.29
CA VAL A 25 2.77 1.54 1.04
C VAL A 25 3.86 2.20 1.91
N ALA A 26 4.68 1.41 2.59
CA ALA A 26 5.77 1.91 3.41
C ALA A 26 6.94 2.52 2.62
N ILE A 27 7.10 2.23 1.33
CA ILE A 27 8.07 2.92 0.46
C ILE A 27 7.58 4.31 0.11
N LEU A 28 6.29 4.43 -0.24
CA LEU A 28 5.68 5.70 -0.64
C LEU A 28 5.35 6.60 0.57
N GLY A 29 4.98 6.01 1.71
CA GLY A 29 4.43 6.72 2.88
C GLY A 29 5.44 7.25 3.90
N ARG A 30 6.75 7.35 3.60
CA ARG A 30 7.79 7.69 4.60
C ARG A 30 7.89 9.17 5.01
N GLY A 31 6.95 10.02 4.58
CA GLY A 31 6.97 11.47 4.84
C GLY A 31 8.05 12.24 4.03
N LYS A 32 7.86 13.56 3.86
CA LYS A 32 8.53 14.45 2.87
C LYS A 32 10.03 14.21 2.61
N THR A 33 10.81 13.80 3.60
CA THR A 33 12.27 13.64 3.48
C THR A 33 12.75 12.23 3.15
N LYS A 34 11.90 11.20 3.29
CA LYS A 34 12.30 9.79 3.15
C LYS A 34 11.45 9.01 2.14
N GLN A 35 10.51 9.67 1.47
CA GLN A 35 9.78 9.04 0.38
C GLN A 35 10.73 8.84 -0.81
N ARG A 36 10.52 7.77 -1.55
CA ARG A 36 11.14 7.59 -2.85
C ARG A 36 10.14 6.95 -3.80
N HIS A 37 10.37 7.14 -5.09
CA HIS A 37 9.64 6.40 -6.11
C HIS A 37 9.95 4.90 -6.02
N LEU A 38 8.99 4.10 -6.48
CA LEU A 38 9.23 2.68 -6.72
C LEU A 38 10.25 2.51 -7.84
N THR A 39 11.11 1.51 -7.72
CA THR A 39 11.86 0.99 -8.86
C THR A 39 10.90 0.27 -9.82
N LEU A 40 11.35 0.01 -11.06
CA LEU A 40 10.54 -0.71 -12.04
C LEU A 40 10.12 -2.10 -11.54
N ASP A 41 11.02 -2.81 -10.88
CA ASP A 41 10.75 -4.16 -10.35
C ASP A 41 9.73 -4.12 -9.21
N GLU A 42 9.83 -3.14 -8.31
CA GLU A 42 8.84 -2.94 -7.24
C GLU A 42 7.47 -2.55 -7.80
N ALA A 43 7.43 -1.71 -8.84
CA ALA A 43 6.18 -1.36 -9.51
C ALA A 43 5.54 -2.59 -10.17
N ARG A 44 6.33 -3.41 -10.87
CA ARG A 44 5.86 -4.67 -11.46
C ARG A 44 5.34 -5.64 -10.42
N ASP A 45 6.08 -5.83 -9.33
CA ASP A 45 5.71 -6.73 -8.24
C ASP A 45 4.41 -6.29 -7.56
N SER A 46 4.29 -5.00 -7.22
CA SER A 46 3.07 -4.45 -6.64
C SER A 46 1.85 -4.63 -7.55
N MET A 47 1.98 -4.34 -8.85
CA MET A 47 0.89 -4.53 -9.82
C MET A 47 0.54 -6.00 -10.00
N ALA A 48 1.53 -6.89 -10.02
CA ALA A 48 1.29 -8.32 -10.14
C ALA A 48 0.50 -8.88 -8.94
N MET A 49 0.80 -8.43 -7.72
CA MET A 49 0.01 -8.78 -6.52
C MET A 49 -1.43 -8.28 -6.62
N ILE A 50 -1.64 -7.03 -7.07
CA ILE A 50 -2.99 -6.47 -7.27
C ILE A 50 -3.79 -7.32 -8.27
N LEU A 51 -3.20 -7.63 -9.42
CA LEU A 51 -3.86 -8.39 -10.49
C LEU A 51 -4.16 -9.84 -10.09
N ARG A 52 -3.35 -10.44 -9.20
CA ARG A 52 -3.61 -11.77 -8.63
C ARG A 52 -4.63 -11.76 -7.48
N GLY A 53 -5.11 -10.59 -7.05
CA GLY A 53 -6.03 -10.47 -5.91
C GLY A 53 -5.35 -10.74 -4.56
N GLU A 54 -4.03 -10.58 -4.49
CA GLU A 54 -3.22 -10.82 -3.29
C GLU A 54 -3.10 -9.58 -2.40
N ALA A 55 -3.76 -8.47 -2.74
CA ALA A 55 -3.76 -7.25 -1.95
C ALA A 55 -5.18 -6.89 -1.51
N GLU A 56 -5.32 -6.45 -0.26
CA GLU A 56 -6.63 -6.08 0.30
C GLU A 56 -7.10 -4.73 -0.28
N PRO A 57 -8.42 -4.51 -0.44
CA PRO A 57 -8.96 -3.27 -1.00
C PRO A 57 -8.46 -2.00 -0.30
N GLU A 58 -8.35 -2.03 1.04
CA GLU A 58 -7.86 -0.92 1.85
C GLU A 58 -6.38 -0.61 1.57
N GLN A 59 -5.57 -1.64 1.29
CA GLN A 59 -4.15 -1.50 0.97
C GLN A 59 -3.95 -0.91 -0.43
N ILE A 60 -4.76 -1.37 -1.39
CA ILE A 60 -4.77 -0.83 -2.75
C ILE A 60 -5.19 0.64 -2.72
N GLY A 61 -6.24 0.97 -1.95
CA GLY A 61 -6.68 2.36 -1.76
C GLY A 61 -5.55 3.24 -1.23
N ALA A 62 -4.90 2.84 -0.13
CA ALA A 62 -3.78 3.58 0.43
C ALA A 62 -2.60 3.73 -0.56
N PHE A 63 -2.26 2.66 -1.27
CA PHE A 63 -1.21 2.67 -2.29
C PHE A 63 -1.50 3.66 -3.42
N LEU A 64 -2.72 3.64 -3.97
CA LEU A 64 -3.14 4.56 -5.04
C LEU A 64 -3.18 6.02 -4.57
N MET A 65 -3.61 6.28 -3.32
CA MET A 65 -3.57 7.61 -2.73
C MET A 65 -2.14 8.15 -2.63
N LEU A 66 -1.20 7.30 -2.20
CA LEU A 66 0.20 7.68 -2.09
C LEU A 66 0.88 7.86 -3.45
N LEU A 67 0.53 7.06 -4.46
CA LEU A 67 0.96 7.30 -5.83
C LEU A 67 0.45 8.64 -6.40
N ARG A 68 -0.71 9.10 -5.92
CA ARG A 68 -1.35 10.33 -6.37
C ARG A 68 -0.81 11.59 -5.67
N LEU A 69 0.12 11.48 -4.73
CA LEU A 69 0.58 12.61 -3.94
C LEU A 69 1.04 13.77 -4.84
N LYS A 70 0.20 14.81 -4.96
CA LYS A 70 0.58 16.11 -5.50
C LYS A 70 1.17 16.86 -4.33
N GLU A 71 2.46 17.18 -4.41
CA GLU A 71 3.04 18.13 -3.47
C GLU A 71 2.44 19.51 -3.77
N GLU A 72 1.86 20.16 -2.76
CA GLU A 72 1.60 21.60 -2.86
C GLU A 72 2.94 22.33 -2.84
N ALA A 73 3.13 23.24 -3.79
CA ALA A 73 4.32 24.06 -3.85
C ALA A 73 4.25 25.12 -2.73
N PRO A 74 5.36 25.46 -2.05
CA PRO A 74 5.36 26.50 -1.01
C PRO A 74 4.75 27.84 -1.46
N GLU A 75 4.79 28.12 -2.76
CA GLU A 75 4.19 29.28 -3.42
C GLU A 75 2.65 29.26 -3.44
N GLU A 76 2.01 28.10 -3.21
CA GLU A 76 0.55 27.94 -3.16
C GLU A 76 -0.03 28.20 -1.76
N ILE A 77 0.81 28.24 -0.72
CA ILE A 77 0.42 28.48 0.69
C ILE A 77 0.72 29.94 1.13
N ALA A 78 1.38 30.75 0.28
CA ALA A 78 1.79 32.12 0.57
C ALA A 78 0.68 33.17 0.41
#